data_AF-A0A848XI55-F1
#
_entry.id   AF-A0A848XI55-F1
#
_cell.length_a   1.000
_cell.length_b   1.000
_cell.length_c   1.000
_cell.angle_alpha   90.00
_cell.angle_beta   90.00
_cell.angle_gamma   90.00
#
_symmetry.space_group_name_H-M   'P 1'
#
loop_
_entity.id
_entity.type
_entity.pdbx_description
1 polymer ?
#
loop_
_entity_poly.entity_id
_entity_poly.type
_entity_poly.pdbx_seq_one_letter_code
_entity_poly.pdbx_strand_id
1 'polypeptide(L)'
;MALVSFLRAHCPWDRAQTPRSLIKHLVEESHEVADAVLREDPEALKGELGDLLLNLAFQLVIAEEHGRFGRDDVWASLDDKMRRRHPHLFDLGEPLTWEEAKGREGPSEASALAGLPATLPPLASATALGRRASRVGFDWDDPSGALAKIHEEADELGALMTGVGSEEEGETGRRAGPEGGGLGGPPSQGPMQDALEEEIGDLLFAVVNVSRHAGVDAATALARANLKFRRRFQAVETLASERDLPMPGTPLDQLDRLWDEVKAKGQER
;
A
#
# COMPACT_ATOMS: atom_id res chain seq x y z
N MET A 1 -9.08 -28.76 -2.56
CA MET A 1 -10.06 -28.59 -1.45
C MET A 1 -10.08 -29.76 -0.47
N ALA A 2 -9.90 -31.02 -0.90
CA ALA A 2 -9.93 -32.19 0.00
C ALA A 2 -9.05 -32.07 1.27
N LEU A 3 -7.85 -31.52 1.16
CA LEU A 3 -6.98 -31.25 2.31
C LEU A 3 -7.65 -30.34 3.35
N VAL A 4 -8.18 -29.20 2.92
CA VAL A 4 -8.85 -28.23 3.81
C VAL A 4 -10.11 -28.82 4.42
N SER A 5 -10.92 -29.55 3.64
CA SER A 5 -12.08 -30.27 4.16
C SER A 5 -11.68 -31.29 5.23
N PHE A 6 -10.58 -32.01 5.02
CA PHE A 6 -10.02 -32.94 6.00
C PHE A 6 -9.56 -32.21 7.27
N LEU A 7 -8.82 -31.11 7.14
CA LEU A 7 -8.35 -30.31 8.29
C LEU A 7 -9.53 -29.81 9.12
N ARG A 8 -10.53 -29.18 8.49
CA ARG A 8 -11.74 -28.71 9.18
C ARG A 8 -12.56 -29.83 9.82
N ALA A 9 -12.53 -31.03 9.25
CA ALA A 9 -13.19 -32.20 9.83
C ALA A 9 -12.44 -32.78 11.04
N HIS A 10 -11.12 -32.60 11.16
CA HIS A 10 -10.31 -33.30 12.17
C HIS A 10 -9.57 -32.39 13.15
N CYS A 11 -9.52 -31.08 12.90
CA CYS A 11 -8.85 -30.11 13.75
C CYS A 11 -9.85 -29.04 14.26
N PRO A 12 -10.02 -28.91 15.60
CA PRO A 12 -10.93 -27.91 16.17
C PRO A 12 -10.58 -26.46 15.79
N TRP A 13 -9.28 -26.14 15.69
CA TRP A 13 -8.82 -24.81 15.32
C TRP A 13 -9.17 -24.47 13.87
N ASP A 14 -8.92 -25.39 12.93
CA ASP A 14 -9.26 -25.21 11.52
C ASP A 14 -10.77 -25.11 11.31
N ARG A 15 -11.55 -25.91 12.05
CA ARG A 15 -13.01 -25.88 12.03
C ARG A 15 -13.58 -24.54 12.49
N ALA A 16 -12.96 -23.94 13.51
CA ALA A 16 -13.41 -22.67 14.09
C ALA A 16 -13.16 -21.45 13.18
N GLN A 17 -12.35 -21.59 12.13
CA GLN A 17 -12.10 -20.50 11.20
C GLN A 17 -13.36 -20.07 10.45
N THR A 18 -13.48 -18.76 10.25
CA THR A 18 -14.56 -18.08 9.54
C THR A 18 -13.98 -17.19 8.43
N PRO A 19 -14.77 -16.71 7.46
CA PRO A 19 -14.26 -15.83 6.42
C PRO A 19 -13.62 -14.56 6.98
N ARG A 20 -14.16 -14.05 8.10
CA ARG A 20 -13.66 -12.86 8.79
C ARG A 20 -12.35 -13.12 9.52
N SER A 21 -12.22 -14.25 10.22
CA SER A 21 -10.97 -14.57 10.95
C SER A 21 -9.78 -14.74 9.99
N LEU A 22 -10.05 -15.18 8.76
CA LEU A 22 -9.03 -15.40 7.73
C LEU A 22 -8.57 -14.13 6.99
N ILE A 23 -9.24 -12.97 7.18
CA ILE A 23 -8.88 -11.71 6.49
C ILE A 23 -7.46 -11.28 6.82
N LYS A 24 -7.07 -11.39 8.10
CA LYS A 24 -5.71 -11.01 8.54
C LYS A 24 -4.67 -11.74 7.72
N HIS A 25 -4.77 -13.07 7.68
CA HIS A 25 -3.85 -13.93 6.93
C HIS A 25 -3.93 -13.64 5.42
N LEU A 26 -5.12 -13.44 4.86
CA LEU A 26 -5.26 -13.11 3.44
C LEU A 26 -4.46 -11.86 3.05
N VAL A 27 -4.49 -10.83 3.90
CA VAL A 27 -3.74 -9.59 3.68
C VAL A 27 -2.23 -9.83 3.86
N GLU A 28 -1.83 -10.54 4.91
CA GLU A 28 -0.44 -10.92 5.17
C GLU A 28 0.16 -11.70 3.99
N GLU A 29 -0.44 -12.82 3.59
CA GLU A 29 0.06 -13.65 2.47
C GLU A 29 0.11 -12.89 1.15
N SER A 30 -0.86 -11.98 0.91
CA SER A 30 -0.86 -11.16 -0.31
C SER A 30 0.35 -10.20 -0.35
N HIS A 31 0.74 -9.66 0.81
CA HIS A 31 1.92 -8.81 0.93
C HIS A 31 3.21 -9.61 0.84
N GLU A 32 3.27 -10.82 1.40
CA GLU A 32 4.44 -11.70 1.32
C GLU A 32 4.67 -12.19 -0.12
N VAL A 33 3.61 -12.56 -0.86
CA VAL A 33 3.69 -12.83 -2.31
C VAL A 33 4.25 -11.61 -3.06
N ALA A 34 3.76 -10.40 -2.77
CA ALA A 34 4.23 -9.20 -3.42
C ALA A 34 5.72 -8.92 -3.10
N ASP A 35 6.15 -9.11 -1.85
CA ASP A 35 7.55 -8.96 -1.44
C ASP A 35 8.45 -9.98 -2.15
N ALA A 36 8.04 -11.25 -2.22
CA ALA A 36 8.78 -12.29 -2.93
C ALA A 36 8.97 -11.97 -4.42
N VAL A 37 7.94 -11.45 -5.09
CA VAL A 37 8.04 -10.97 -6.48
C VAL A 37 9.02 -9.80 -6.58
N LEU A 38 8.92 -8.82 -5.69
CA LEU A 38 9.78 -7.64 -5.70
C LEU A 38 11.26 -7.96 -5.43
N ARG A 39 11.51 -9.01 -4.65
CA ARG A 39 12.85 -9.53 -4.35
C ARG A 39 13.38 -10.47 -5.43
N GLU A 40 12.57 -10.80 -6.43
CA GLU A 40 12.90 -11.77 -7.49
C GLU A 40 13.31 -13.13 -6.91
N ASP A 41 12.65 -13.55 -5.82
CA ASP A 41 12.96 -14.78 -5.09
C ASP A 41 11.95 -15.90 -5.41
N PRO A 42 12.28 -16.86 -6.29
CA PRO A 42 11.34 -17.86 -6.77
C PRO A 42 10.97 -18.91 -5.71
N GLU A 43 11.86 -19.20 -4.75
CA GLU A 43 11.56 -20.19 -3.70
C GLU A 43 10.64 -19.58 -2.64
N ALA A 44 10.90 -18.34 -2.23
CA ALA A 44 9.96 -17.60 -1.38
C ALA A 44 8.60 -17.48 -2.07
N LEU A 45 8.56 -17.06 -3.34
CA LEU A 45 7.32 -16.89 -4.09
C LEU A 45 6.48 -18.18 -4.14
N LYS A 46 7.12 -19.33 -4.33
CA LYS A 46 6.46 -20.63 -4.33
C LYS A 46 5.82 -20.95 -2.97
N GLY A 47 6.48 -20.61 -1.87
CA GLY A 47 5.94 -20.73 -0.51
C GLY A 47 4.71 -19.87 -0.32
N GLU A 48 4.84 -18.56 -0.55
CA GLU A 48 3.76 -17.60 -0.26
C GLU A 48 2.55 -17.80 -1.18
N LEU A 49 2.75 -18.23 -2.43
CA LEU A 49 1.64 -18.63 -3.30
C LEU A 49 0.88 -19.84 -2.73
N GLY A 50 1.60 -20.78 -2.08
CA GLY A 50 1.00 -21.92 -1.40
C GLY A 50 0.11 -21.48 -0.23
N ASP A 51 0.59 -20.55 0.59
CA ASP A 51 -0.14 -20.05 1.76
C ASP A 51 -1.34 -19.18 1.35
N LEU A 52 -1.20 -18.36 0.31
CA LEU A 52 -2.32 -17.63 -0.28
C LEU A 52 -3.37 -18.60 -0.86
N LEU A 53 -2.96 -19.65 -1.56
CA LEU A 53 -3.87 -20.69 -2.08
C LEU A 53 -4.57 -21.44 -0.93
N LEU A 54 -3.88 -21.71 0.18
CA LEU A 54 -4.46 -22.33 1.36
C LEU A 54 -5.56 -21.43 1.96
N ASN A 55 -5.30 -20.13 2.09
CA ASN A 55 -6.30 -19.18 2.58
C ASN A 55 -7.55 -19.17 1.69
N LEU A 56 -7.39 -19.07 0.37
CA LEU A 56 -8.49 -19.09 -0.59
C LEU A 56 -9.25 -20.43 -0.54
N ALA A 57 -8.54 -21.55 -0.35
CA ALA A 57 -9.14 -22.86 -0.20
C ALA A 57 -10.03 -22.95 1.05
N PHE A 58 -9.61 -22.37 2.19
CA PHE A 58 -10.45 -22.26 3.39
C PHE A 58 -11.71 -21.44 3.13
N GLN A 59 -11.60 -20.30 2.47
CA GLN A 59 -12.77 -19.46 2.13
C GLN A 59 -13.80 -20.23 1.30
N LEU A 60 -13.35 -20.98 0.29
CA LEU A 60 -14.20 -21.80 -0.58
C LEU A 60 -14.88 -22.94 0.19
N VAL A 61 -14.12 -23.71 0.97
CA VAL A 61 -14.70 -24.82 1.76
C VAL A 61 -15.70 -24.31 2.78
N ILE A 62 -15.43 -23.17 3.44
CA ILE A 62 -16.38 -22.56 4.36
C ILE A 62 -17.65 -22.12 3.62
N ALA A 63 -17.55 -21.52 2.43
CA ALA A 63 -18.72 -21.12 1.64
C ALA A 63 -19.58 -22.33 1.22
N GLU A 64 -18.93 -23.43 0.83
CA GLU A 64 -19.58 -24.70 0.50
C GLU A 64 -20.31 -25.30 1.71
N GLU A 65 -19.66 -25.36 2.87
CA GLU A 65 -20.25 -25.86 4.13
C GLU A 65 -21.51 -25.08 4.53
N HIS A 66 -21.57 -23.79 4.22
CA HIS A 66 -22.71 -22.92 4.51
C HIS A 66 -23.75 -22.88 3.37
N GLY A 67 -23.58 -23.69 2.33
CA GLY A 67 -24.50 -23.76 1.18
C GLY A 67 -24.63 -22.43 0.43
N ARG A 68 -23.57 -21.61 0.39
CA ARG A 68 -23.59 -20.29 -0.26
C ARG A 68 -23.26 -20.38 -1.75
N PHE A 69 -22.09 -20.92 -2.04
CA PHE A 69 -21.58 -21.19 -3.38
C PHE A 69 -20.45 -22.22 -3.28
N GLY A 70 -20.17 -22.90 -4.37
CA GLY A 70 -19.05 -23.84 -4.50
C GLY A 70 -17.91 -23.34 -5.37
N ARG A 71 -16.84 -24.13 -5.41
CA ARG A 71 -15.72 -23.91 -6.32
C ARG A 71 -16.13 -23.76 -7.79
N ASP A 72 -17.15 -24.52 -8.23
CA ASP A 72 -17.60 -24.52 -9.62
C ASP A 72 -18.30 -23.20 -9.96
N ASP A 73 -19.04 -22.62 -9.00
CA ASP A 73 -19.66 -21.29 -9.16
C ASP A 73 -18.60 -20.19 -9.27
N VAL A 74 -17.54 -20.26 -8.46
CA VAL A 74 -16.43 -19.31 -8.51
C VAL A 74 -15.68 -19.42 -9.82
N TRP A 75 -15.43 -20.64 -10.30
CA TRP A 75 -14.80 -20.87 -11.60
C TRP A 75 -15.66 -20.37 -12.76
N ALA A 76 -16.96 -20.68 -12.75
CA ALA A 76 -17.89 -20.20 -13.77
C ALA A 76 -17.97 -18.67 -13.80
N SER A 77 -18.01 -18.03 -12.63
CA SER A 77 -17.97 -16.56 -12.51
C SER A 77 -16.68 -15.96 -13.07
N LEU A 78 -15.53 -16.60 -12.81
CA LEU A 78 -14.24 -16.19 -13.37
C LEU A 78 -14.21 -16.38 -14.90
N ASP A 79 -14.64 -17.52 -15.42
CA ASP A 79 -14.66 -17.82 -16.86
C ASP A 79 -15.56 -16.84 -17.61
N ASP A 80 -16.79 -16.64 -17.16
CA ASP A 80 -17.73 -15.66 -17.74
C ASP A 80 -17.11 -14.24 -17.75
N LYS A 81 -16.52 -13.84 -16.62
CA LYS A 81 -15.85 -12.55 -16.51
C LYS A 81 -14.69 -12.42 -17.49
N MET A 82 -13.83 -13.43 -17.61
CA MET A 82 -12.69 -13.38 -18.51
C MET A 82 -13.11 -13.37 -19.99
N ARG A 83 -14.17 -14.11 -20.35
CA ARG A 83 -14.78 -14.09 -21.69
C ARG A 83 -15.33 -12.72 -22.06
N ARG A 84 -16.06 -12.08 -21.15
CA ARG A 84 -16.58 -10.72 -21.35
C ARG A 84 -15.49 -9.66 -21.49
N ARG A 85 -14.35 -9.85 -20.82
CA ARG A 85 -13.20 -8.91 -20.88
C ARG A 85 -12.30 -9.12 -22.08
N HIS A 86 -12.27 -10.32 -22.66
CA HIS A 86 -11.43 -10.67 -23.81
C HIS A 86 -12.27 -11.27 -24.95
N PRO A 87 -13.31 -10.56 -25.44
CA PRO A 87 -14.24 -11.13 -26.40
C PRO A 87 -13.55 -11.62 -27.69
N HIS A 88 -12.46 -10.96 -28.09
CA HIS A 88 -11.64 -11.32 -29.25
C HIS A 88 -10.94 -12.69 -29.15
N LEU A 89 -10.72 -13.21 -27.93
CA LEU A 89 -10.13 -14.54 -27.75
C LEU A 89 -11.17 -15.67 -27.86
N PHE A 90 -12.46 -15.32 -27.89
CA PHE A 90 -13.58 -16.28 -27.82
C PHE A 90 -14.61 -16.07 -28.93
N ASP A 91 -14.26 -15.34 -29.99
CA ASP A 91 -15.16 -14.99 -31.11
C ASP A 91 -16.44 -14.27 -30.66
N LEU A 92 -16.36 -13.50 -29.58
CA LEU A 92 -17.48 -12.74 -28.99
C LEU A 92 -17.47 -11.25 -29.40
N GLY A 93 -16.43 -10.77 -30.10
CA GLY A 93 -16.32 -9.39 -30.56
C GLY A 93 -14.89 -8.82 -30.52
N GLU A 94 -14.77 -7.52 -30.75
CA GLU A 94 -13.48 -6.80 -30.85
C GLU A 94 -12.74 -6.67 -29.51
N PRO A 95 -11.38 -6.56 -29.52
CA PRO A 95 -10.60 -6.34 -28.31
C PRO A 95 -11.07 -5.13 -27.51
N LEU A 96 -11.13 -5.28 -26.18
CA LEU A 96 -11.43 -4.21 -25.25
C LEU A 96 -10.17 -3.84 -24.48
N THR A 97 -10.02 -2.56 -24.16
CA THR A 97 -9.08 -2.13 -23.11
C THR A 97 -9.56 -2.62 -21.75
N TRP A 98 -8.63 -2.79 -20.81
CA TRP A 98 -8.95 -3.22 -19.44
C TRP A 98 -9.95 -2.28 -18.74
N GLU A 99 -9.91 -0.99 -19.08
CA GLU A 99 -10.81 0.02 -18.52
C GLU A 99 -12.22 -0.09 -19.09
N GLU A 100 -12.37 -0.27 -20.42
CA GLU A 100 -13.67 -0.52 -21.05
C GLU A 100 -14.33 -1.81 -20.52
N ALA A 101 -13.51 -2.87 -20.39
CA ALA A 101 -13.91 -4.14 -19.80
C ALA A 101 -14.46 -3.98 -18.37
N LYS A 102 -13.81 -3.17 -17.52
CA LYS A 102 -14.30 -2.86 -16.17
C LYS A 102 -15.48 -1.90 -16.15
N GLY A 103 -15.54 -0.92 -17.06
CA GLY A 103 -16.60 0.07 -17.14
C GLY A 103 -17.97 -0.54 -17.46
N ARG A 104 -17.98 -1.58 -18.31
CA ARG A 104 -19.18 -2.36 -18.66
C ARG A 104 -19.75 -3.19 -17.52
N GLU A 105 -18.98 -3.44 -16.46
CA GLU A 105 -19.45 -4.16 -15.26
C GLU A 105 -20.27 -3.26 -14.31
N GLY A 106 -20.29 -1.94 -14.55
CA GLY A 106 -21.09 -0.94 -13.83
C GLY A 106 -20.72 -0.74 -12.35
N PRO A 107 -20.80 0.48 -11.80
CA PRO A 107 -21.08 0.63 -10.38
C PRO A 107 -22.53 0.22 -10.11
N SER A 108 -22.84 -0.39 -8.96
CA SER A 108 -24.22 -0.31 -8.48
C SER A 108 -24.55 1.17 -8.25
N GLU A 109 -25.80 1.58 -8.48
CA GLU A 109 -26.28 2.97 -8.64
C GLU A 109 -25.99 3.97 -7.49
N ALA A 110 -25.23 3.62 -6.47
CA ALA A 110 -24.84 4.54 -5.42
C ALA A 110 -23.45 5.14 -5.76
N SER A 111 -23.34 6.40 -6.17
CA SER A 111 -22.08 7.18 -6.26
C SER A 111 -20.95 6.66 -7.19
N ALA A 112 -20.30 7.58 -7.92
CA ALA A 112 -19.09 7.30 -8.70
C ALA A 112 -17.96 6.66 -7.87
N LEU A 113 -17.98 6.87 -6.54
CA LEU A 113 -16.98 6.36 -5.61
C LEU A 113 -17.41 5.11 -4.82
N ALA A 114 -18.63 4.57 -4.95
CA ALA A 114 -19.03 3.45 -4.08
C ALA A 114 -18.44 2.09 -4.47
N GLY A 115 -18.26 1.24 -3.47
CA GLY A 115 -17.70 -0.10 -3.64
C GLY A 115 -16.17 -0.14 -3.66
N LEU A 116 -15.48 0.86 -3.08
CA LEU A 116 -14.10 0.65 -2.65
C LEU A 116 -14.14 -0.19 -1.37
N PRO A 117 -13.38 -1.30 -1.29
CA PRO A 117 -13.22 -2.01 -0.04
C PRO A 117 -12.64 -1.07 1.02
N ALA A 118 -13.28 -1.00 2.19
CA ALA A 118 -12.80 -0.18 3.31
C ALA A 118 -11.42 -0.65 3.83
N THR A 119 -10.99 -1.86 3.45
CA THR A 119 -9.71 -2.47 3.84
C THR A 119 -8.58 -2.16 2.86
N LEU A 120 -8.80 -1.34 1.82
CA LEU A 120 -7.73 -0.99 0.89
C LEU A 120 -6.62 -0.21 1.62
N PRO A 121 -5.33 -0.56 1.40
CA PRO A 121 -4.23 0.27 1.85
C PRO A 121 -4.35 1.70 1.30
N PRO A 122 -3.90 2.73 2.04
CA PRO A 122 -4.12 4.13 1.67
C PRO A 122 -3.71 4.50 0.24
N LEU A 123 -2.54 4.07 -0.23
CA LEU A 123 -2.07 4.36 -1.59
C LEU A 123 -2.92 3.68 -2.68
N ALA A 124 -3.40 2.46 -2.41
CA ALA A 124 -4.29 1.75 -3.31
C ALA A 124 -5.68 2.39 -3.34
N SER A 125 -6.16 2.85 -2.18
CA SER A 125 -7.41 3.61 -2.06
C SER A 125 -7.33 4.92 -2.85
N ALA A 126 -6.28 5.71 -2.65
CA ALA A 126 -6.03 6.96 -3.39
C ALA A 126 -5.98 6.74 -4.91
N THR A 127 -5.27 5.69 -5.36
CA THR A 127 -5.21 5.31 -6.78
C THR A 127 -6.60 4.97 -7.32
N ALA A 128 -7.40 4.23 -6.56
CA ALA A 128 -8.73 3.81 -6.97
C ALA A 128 -9.74 4.96 -6.96
N LEU A 129 -9.63 5.90 -6.02
CA LEU A 129 -10.39 7.16 -5.99
C LEU A 129 -10.10 7.99 -7.24
N GLY A 130 -8.82 8.24 -7.56
CA GLY A 130 -8.43 8.99 -8.76
C GLY A 130 -8.95 8.36 -10.05
N ARG A 131 -8.83 7.03 -10.21
CA ARG A 131 -9.38 6.31 -11.37
C ARG A 131 -10.90 6.34 -11.48
N ARG A 132 -11.62 6.56 -10.38
CA ARG A 132 -13.08 6.67 -10.40
C ARG A 132 -13.52 8.09 -10.70
N ALA A 133 -12.83 9.07 -10.15
CA ALA A 133 -13.03 10.47 -10.49
C ALA A 133 -12.80 10.73 -11.99
N SER A 134 -11.78 10.10 -12.59
CA SER A 134 -11.51 10.24 -14.02
C SER A 134 -12.64 9.75 -14.94
N ARG A 135 -13.40 8.74 -14.51
CA ARG A 135 -14.54 8.22 -15.29
C ARG A 135 -15.67 9.21 -15.45
N VAL A 136 -15.80 10.17 -14.54
CA VAL A 136 -16.79 11.25 -14.62
C VAL A 136 -16.19 12.53 -15.21
N GLY A 137 -14.98 12.47 -15.76
CA GLY A 137 -14.26 13.61 -16.33
C GLY A 137 -13.60 14.52 -15.29
N PHE A 138 -13.51 14.08 -14.02
CA PHE A 138 -12.79 14.82 -12.98
C PHE A 138 -11.36 14.28 -12.90
N ASP A 139 -10.53 14.71 -13.85
CA ASP A 139 -9.12 14.37 -13.94
C ASP A 139 -8.35 15.43 -14.74
N TRP A 140 -7.02 15.43 -14.62
CA TRP A 140 -6.14 16.21 -15.47
C TRP A 140 -5.99 15.55 -16.85
N ASP A 141 -5.82 16.36 -17.88
CA ASP A 141 -5.60 15.88 -19.26
C ASP A 141 -4.23 15.21 -19.42
N ASP A 142 -3.24 15.62 -18.62
CA ASP A 142 -1.88 15.13 -18.69
C ASP A 142 -1.15 15.20 -17.32
N PRO A 143 0.01 14.52 -17.16
CA PRO A 143 0.73 14.45 -15.88
C PRO A 143 1.19 15.81 -15.33
N SER A 144 1.30 16.86 -16.16
CA SER A 144 1.76 18.19 -15.74
C SER A 144 0.81 18.84 -14.74
N GLY A 145 -0.51 18.62 -14.87
CA GLY A 145 -1.49 19.12 -13.91
C GLY A 145 -1.31 18.52 -12.52
N ALA A 146 -1.08 17.20 -12.45
CA ALA A 146 -0.80 16.50 -11.20
C ALA A 146 0.57 16.92 -10.62
N LEU A 147 1.59 17.15 -11.46
CA LEU A 147 2.89 17.66 -11.03
C LEU A 147 2.80 19.09 -10.49
N ALA A 148 2.00 19.96 -11.10
CA ALA A 148 1.76 21.31 -10.59
C ALA A 148 1.12 21.26 -9.20
N LYS A 149 0.16 20.36 -8.99
CA LYS A 149 -0.48 20.16 -7.68
C LYS A 149 0.52 19.70 -6.61
N ILE A 150 1.51 18.87 -6.93
CA ILE A 150 2.60 18.54 -5.98
C ILE A 150 3.34 19.78 -5.50
N HIS A 151 3.61 20.74 -6.38
CA HIS A 151 4.31 21.97 -5.99
C HIS A 151 3.42 22.84 -5.10
N GLU A 152 2.13 22.94 -5.44
CA GLU A 152 1.13 23.64 -4.63
C GLU A 152 1.05 23.06 -3.20
N GLU A 153 0.82 21.76 -3.04
CA GLU A 153 0.71 21.17 -1.68
C GLU A 153 2.04 21.23 -0.91
N ALA A 154 3.18 21.17 -1.61
CA ALA A 154 4.49 21.31 -0.98
C ALA A 154 4.73 22.74 -0.47
N ASP A 155 4.26 23.75 -1.21
CA ASP A 155 4.32 25.15 -0.80
C ASP A 155 3.37 25.42 0.39
N GLU A 156 2.16 24.86 0.37
CA GLU A 156 1.18 24.95 1.47
C GLU A 156 1.71 24.28 2.75
N LEU A 157 2.25 23.07 2.64
CA LEU A 157 2.92 22.38 3.75
C LEU A 157 4.12 23.18 4.28
N GLY A 158 4.95 23.74 3.39
CA GLY A 158 6.10 24.56 3.76
C GLY A 158 5.71 25.83 4.52
N ALA A 159 4.62 26.48 4.12
CA ALA A 159 4.08 27.64 4.81
C ALA A 159 3.66 27.31 6.25
N LEU A 160 3.02 26.15 6.48
CA LEU A 160 2.69 25.70 7.82
C LEU A 160 3.94 25.42 8.66
N MET A 161 4.91 24.67 8.13
CA MET A 161 6.13 24.30 8.87
C MET A 161 7.01 25.50 9.25
N THR A 162 7.05 26.54 8.41
CA THR A 162 7.80 27.77 8.73
C THR A 162 7.10 28.63 9.78
N GLY A 163 5.77 28.54 9.90
CA GLY A 163 5.00 29.16 11.00
C GLY A 163 5.31 28.53 12.37
N VAL A 164 5.49 27.19 12.42
CA VAL A 164 5.79 26.43 13.66
C VAL A 164 7.05 26.93 14.37
N GLY A 165 8.11 27.23 13.61
CA GLY A 165 9.40 27.65 14.17
C GLY A 165 9.40 29.03 14.86
N SER A 166 8.35 29.83 14.65
CA SER A 166 8.26 31.20 15.18
C SER A 166 7.52 31.32 16.52
N GLU A 167 6.72 30.33 16.91
CA GLU A 167 5.95 30.35 18.17
C GLU A 167 6.69 29.67 19.34
N GLU A 168 7.54 28.66 19.09
CA GLU A 168 8.23 27.92 20.17
C GLU A 168 9.38 28.70 20.85
N GLU A 169 9.93 29.75 20.23
CA GLU A 169 10.98 30.58 20.86
C GLU A 169 10.43 31.57 21.93
N GLY A 170 9.10 31.68 22.07
CA GLY A 170 8.44 32.64 22.98
C GLY A 170 8.14 32.13 24.40
N GLU A 171 8.24 30.83 24.68
CA GLU A 171 7.74 30.23 25.93
C GLU A 171 8.80 29.51 26.79
N THR A 172 10.07 29.91 26.73
CA THR A 172 11.05 29.54 27.79
C THR A 172 10.93 30.47 28.99
N GLY A 173 9.85 30.32 29.77
CA GLY A 173 9.56 31.22 30.89
C GLY A 173 8.65 30.63 31.97
N ARG A 174 9.21 29.70 32.76
CA ARG A 174 8.67 29.06 33.99
C ARG A 174 7.78 27.84 33.78
N ARG A 175 8.31 26.68 34.21
CA ARG A 175 7.63 25.80 35.18
C ARG A 175 8.66 25.03 36.00
N ALA A 176 8.63 25.26 37.31
CA ALA A 176 9.29 24.43 38.31
C ALA A 176 8.54 23.09 38.43
N GLY A 177 9.26 21.99 38.68
CA GLY A 177 8.65 20.72 39.11
C GLY A 177 8.15 20.78 40.56
N PRO A 178 7.71 19.66 41.19
CA PRO A 178 7.69 18.28 40.69
C PRO A 178 6.39 17.47 41.03
N GLU A 179 6.39 16.20 40.64
CA GLU A 179 5.58 15.06 41.14
C GLU A 179 4.09 14.92 40.73
N GLY A 180 3.75 13.74 40.16
CA GLY A 180 2.37 13.29 39.97
C GLY A 180 2.21 12.29 38.82
N GLY A 181 2.28 10.99 39.13
CA GLY A 181 2.06 9.91 38.18
C GLY A 181 0.64 9.95 37.58
N GLY A 182 0.58 10.08 36.26
CA GLY A 182 -0.57 9.78 35.44
C GLY A 182 -0.04 9.36 34.09
N LEU A 183 -0.43 8.18 33.61
CA LEU A 183 -0.22 7.78 32.23
C LEU A 183 -0.91 8.83 31.36
N GLY A 184 -0.13 9.78 30.86
CA GLY A 184 -0.58 10.76 29.89
C GLY A 184 -1.15 9.98 28.72
N GLY A 185 -2.46 10.10 28.50
CA GLY A 185 -3.03 9.80 27.20
C GLY A 185 -2.27 10.60 26.13
N PRO A 186 -2.25 10.14 24.86
CA PRO A 186 -1.54 10.86 23.82
C PRO A 186 -1.99 12.33 23.82
N PRO A 187 -1.05 13.29 23.68
CA PRO A 187 -1.40 14.70 23.63
C PRO A 187 -2.48 14.87 22.56
N SER A 188 -3.58 15.53 22.91
CA SER A 188 -4.59 15.93 21.94
C SER A 188 -3.87 16.72 20.85
N GLN A 189 -3.84 16.18 19.64
CA GLN A 189 -3.29 16.85 18.46
C GLN A 189 -4.04 18.18 18.31
N GLY A 190 -3.31 19.29 18.42
CA GLY A 190 -3.91 20.62 18.31
C GLY A 190 -4.35 20.92 16.88
N PRO A 191 -5.12 22.00 16.65
CA PRO A 191 -5.60 22.40 15.32
C PRO A 191 -4.47 22.52 14.26
N MET A 192 -3.25 22.83 14.70
CA MET A 192 -2.07 22.90 13.84
C MET A 192 -1.58 21.53 13.38
N GLN A 193 -1.63 20.52 14.24
CA GLN A 193 -1.25 19.16 13.89
C GLN A 193 -2.26 18.58 12.89
N ASP A 194 -3.56 18.86 13.07
CA ASP A 194 -4.61 18.47 12.14
C ASP A 194 -4.37 19.10 10.75
N ALA A 195 -4.03 20.39 10.70
CA ALA A 195 -3.70 21.07 9.44
C ALA A 195 -2.46 20.48 8.77
N LEU A 196 -1.41 20.15 9.53
CA LEU A 196 -0.23 19.47 8.98
C LEU A 196 -0.58 18.09 8.41
N GLU A 197 -1.43 17.33 9.10
CA GLU A 197 -1.87 16.01 8.62
C GLU A 197 -2.70 16.11 7.33
N GLU A 198 -3.52 17.16 7.19
CA GLU A 198 -4.28 17.47 5.97
C GLU A 198 -3.34 17.75 4.80
N GLU A 199 -2.41 18.70 4.93
CA GLU A 199 -1.47 19.06 3.85
C GLU A 199 -0.55 17.91 3.44
N ILE A 200 -0.07 17.11 4.40
CA ILE A 200 0.70 15.89 4.11
C ILE A 200 -0.15 14.88 3.34
N GLY A 201 -1.42 14.74 3.72
CA GLY A 201 -2.38 13.87 3.05
C GLY A 201 -2.59 14.26 1.59
N ASP A 202 -2.79 15.54 1.33
CA ASP A 202 -3.00 16.09 -0.01
C ASP A 202 -1.75 15.98 -0.89
N LEU A 203 -0.57 16.27 -0.33
CA LEU A 203 0.70 16.05 -1.03
C LEU A 203 0.89 14.57 -1.43
N LEU A 204 0.62 13.63 -0.52
CA LEU A 204 0.67 12.20 -0.82
C LEU A 204 -0.34 11.81 -1.90
N PHE A 205 -1.55 12.38 -1.87
CA PHE A 205 -2.58 12.14 -2.88
C PHE A 205 -2.18 12.68 -4.26
N ALA A 206 -1.56 13.86 -4.33
CA ALA A 206 -1.01 14.43 -5.55
C ALA A 206 0.09 13.53 -6.16
N VAL A 207 1.01 13.02 -5.33
CA VAL A 207 2.05 12.05 -5.75
C VAL A 207 1.46 10.75 -6.29
N VAL A 208 0.38 10.24 -5.68
CA VAL A 208 -0.34 9.06 -6.19
C VAL A 208 -0.95 9.35 -7.56
N ASN A 209 -1.50 10.54 -7.79
CA ASN A 209 -2.07 10.92 -9.08
C ASN A 209 -1.00 11.06 -10.17
N VAL A 210 0.18 11.61 -9.87
CA VAL A 210 1.32 11.59 -10.80
C VAL A 210 1.71 10.15 -11.17
N SER A 211 1.79 9.27 -10.18
CA SER A 211 2.09 7.85 -10.41
C SER A 211 1.06 7.21 -11.35
N ARG A 212 -0.23 7.46 -11.11
CA ARG A 212 -1.34 6.98 -11.93
C ARG A 212 -1.24 7.46 -13.38
N HIS A 213 -0.98 8.75 -13.59
CA HIS A 213 -0.78 9.36 -14.91
C HIS A 213 0.46 8.84 -15.63
N ALA A 214 1.51 8.45 -14.90
CA ALA A 214 2.70 7.81 -15.44
C ALA A 214 2.55 6.31 -15.71
N GLY A 215 1.38 5.70 -15.44
CA GLY A 215 1.16 4.26 -15.56
C GLY A 215 1.91 3.43 -14.51
N VAL A 216 2.32 4.06 -13.40
CA VAL A 216 3.05 3.44 -12.30
C VAL A 216 2.12 3.20 -11.11
N ASP A 217 2.14 1.99 -10.55
CA ASP A 217 1.44 1.71 -9.30
C ASP A 217 2.22 2.30 -8.10
N ALA A 218 1.61 3.25 -7.39
CA ALA A 218 2.28 4.01 -6.33
C ALA A 218 2.75 3.13 -5.16
N ALA A 219 1.93 2.14 -4.76
CA ALA A 219 2.27 1.23 -3.67
C ALA A 219 3.48 0.35 -4.04
N THR A 220 3.49 -0.19 -5.25
CA THR A 220 4.61 -0.96 -5.80
C THR A 220 5.87 -0.10 -5.92
N ALA A 221 5.75 1.13 -6.41
CA ALA A 221 6.88 2.06 -6.53
C ALA A 221 7.52 2.37 -5.17
N LEU A 222 6.70 2.66 -4.16
CA LEU A 222 7.18 2.90 -2.79
C LEU A 222 7.83 1.65 -2.18
N ALA A 223 7.23 0.47 -2.36
CA ALA A 223 7.81 -0.79 -1.88
C ALA A 223 9.20 -1.04 -2.48
N ARG A 224 9.38 -0.81 -3.79
CA ARG A 224 10.71 -0.89 -4.45
C ARG A 224 11.70 0.13 -3.91
N ALA A 225 11.25 1.36 -3.65
CA ALA A 225 12.08 2.40 -3.05
C ALA A 225 12.54 2.00 -1.64
N ASN A 226 11.66 1.44 -0.81
CA ASN A 226 11.96 0.95 0.53
C ASN A 226 12.98 -0.20 0.51
N LEU A 227 12.80 -1.18 -0.37
CA LEU A 227 13.77 -2.28 -0.54
C LEU A 227 15.16 -1.76 -0.96
N LYS A 228 15.20 -0.81 -1.90
CA LYS A 228 16.45 -0.15 -2.32
C LYS A 228 17.09 0.61 -1.16
N PHE A 229 16.32 1.34 -0.35
CA PHE A 229 16.82 2.05 0.82
C PHE A 229 17.41 1.08 1.83
N ARG A 230 16.68 0.02 2.21
CA ARG A 230 17.15 -1.01 3.15
C ARG A 230 18.46 -1.64 2.70
N ARG A 231 18.56 -2.05 1.43
CA ARG A 231 19.79 -2.62 0.86
C ARG A 231 20.97 -1.64 0.96
N ARG A 232 20.75 -0.36 0.65
CA ARG A 232 21.78 0.67 0.73
C ARG A 232 22.20 0.93 2.17
N PHE A 233 21.24 1.03 3.07
CA PHE A 233 21.51 1.28 4.48
C PHE A 233 22.33 0.14 5.11
N GLN A 234 21.99 -1.13 4.82
CA GLN A 234 22.77 -2.28 5.25
C GLN A 234 24.22 -2.28 4.71
N ALA A 235 24.41 -1.83 3.47
CA ALA A 235 25.74 -1.67 2.90
C ALA A 235 26.51 -0.51 3.56
N VAL A 236 25.83 0.56 3.95
CA VAL A 236 26.42 1.66 4.75
C VAL A 236 26.84 1.15 6.12
N GLU A 237 26.00 0.36 6.81
CA GLU A 237 26.35 -0.25 8.10
C GLU A 237 27.58 -1.14 8.00
N THR A 238 27.67 -1.94 6.93
CA THR A 238 28.83 -2.80 6.66
C THR A 238 30.09 -1.95 6.47
N LEU A 239 30.02 -0.92 5.63
CA LEU A 239 31.16 -0.03 5.33
C LEU A 239 31.59 0.80 6.55
N ALA A 240 30.63 1.25 7.35
CA ALA A 240 30.89 1.93 8.62
C ALA A 240 31.65 1.02 9.58
N SER A 241 31.21 -0.24 9.71
CA SER A 241 31.88 -1.24 10.54
C SER A 241 33.29 -1.57 10.03
N GLU A 242 33.52 -1.67 8.72
CA GLU A 242 34.85 -1.89 8.13
C GLU A 242 35.83 -0.73 8.40
N ARG A 243 35.31 0.46 8.68
CA ARG A 243 36.07 1.69 8.91
C ARG A 243 36.14 2.08 10.39
N ASP A 244 35.71 1.20 11.29
CA ASP A 244 35.61 1.46 12.73
C ASP A 244 34.81 2.74 13.05
N LEU A 245 33.80 3.05 12.23
CA LEU A 245 32.90 4.19 12.41
C LEU A 245 31.61 3.74 13.10
N PRO A 246 31.35 4.13 14.36
CA PRO A 246 30.11 3.78 15.05
C PRO A 246 28.94 4.58 14.45
N MET A 247 27.92 3.90 13.91
CA MET A 247 26.74 4.58 13.34
C MET A 247 26.08 5.55 14.34
N PRO A 248 25.84 5.18 15.62
CA PRO A 248 25.33 6.13 16.61
C PRO A 248 26.40 7.19 16.95
N GLY A 249 26.02 8.46 16.84
CA GLY A 249 26.91 9.57 17.17
C GLY A 249 27.87 9.98 16.05
N THR A 250 27.92 9.24 14.94
CA THR A 250 28.61 9.71 13.73
C THR A 250 27.80 10.86 13.11
N PRO A 251 28.45 12.01 12.83
CA PRO A 251 27.80 13.13 12.15
C PRO A 251 27.17 12.75 10.81
N LEU A 252 26.02 13.35 10.48
CA LEU A 252 25.26 13.04 9.26
C LEU A 252 26.11 13.22 7.99
N ASP A 253 26.98 14.24 7.93
CA ASP A 253 27.84 14.48 6.78
C ASP A 253 28.83 13.34 6.50
N GLN A 254 29.22 12.59 7.52
CA GLN A 254 30.06 11.40 7.36
C GLN A 254 29.24 10.20 6.90
N LEU A 255 28.03 10.01 7.45
CA LEU A 255 27.10 8.96 7.01
C LEU A 255 26.67 9.17 5.56
N ASP A 256 26.45 10.42 5.14
CA ASP A 256 26.12 10.79 3.76
C ASP A 256 27.24 10.43 2.78
N ARG A 257 28.52 10.60 3.17
CA ARG A 257 29.65 10.16 2.35
C ARG A 257 29.68 8.64 2.16
N LEU A 258 29.37 7.88 3.21
CA LEU A 258 29.27 6.42 3.11
C LEU A 258 28.09 6.02 2.21
N TRP A 259 26.96 6.72 2.35
CA TRP A 259 25.78 6.52 1.52
C TRP A 259 26.03 6.79 0.04
N ASP A 260 26.71 7.89 -0.29
CA ASP A 260 27.08 8.22 -1.66
C ASP A 260 28.10 7.23 -2.24
N GLU A 261 29.04 6.72 -1.44
CA GLU A 261 29.94 5.65 -1.86
C GLU A 261 29.18 4.35 -2.19
N VAL A 262 28.23 3.96 -1.33
CA VAL A 262 27.36 2.80 -1.58
C VAL A 262 26.51 2.99 -2.84
N LYS A 263 25.99 4.21 -3.06
CA LYS A 263 25.24 4.54 -4.28
C LYS A 263 26.10 4.40 -5.53
N ALA A 264 27.33 4.90 -5.50
CA ALA A 264 28.25 4.83 -6.63
C ALA A 264 28.57 3.37 -7.00
N LYS A 265 28.89 2.52 -6.01
CA LYS A 265 29.17 1.09 -6.23
C LYS A 265 27.94 0.29 -6.73
N GLY A 266 26.74 0.72 -6.36
CA GLY A 266 25.48 0.04 -6.71
C GLY A 266 24.85 0.45 -8.04
N GLN A 267 25.40 1.42 -8.77
CA GLN A 267 24.93 1.84 -10.10
C GLN A 267 25.61 1.08 -11.26
N GLU A 268 26.64 0.27 -10.99
CA GLU A 268 27.40 -0.50 -11.98
C GLU A 268 26.85 -1.94 -12.20
N ARG A 269 25.70 -2.29 -11.63
CA ARG A 269 25.04 -3.60 -11.78
C ARG A 269 23.60 -3.44 -12.24
#